data_AF-A0A930PKD0-F1
#
_entry.id   AF-A0A930PKD0-F1
#
_cell.length_a   1.000
_cell.length_b   1.000
_cell.length_c   1.000
_cell.angle_alpha   90.00
_cell.angle_beta   90.00
_cell.angle_gamma   90.00
#
_symmetry.space_group_name_H-M   'P 1'
#
loop_
_entity.id
_entity.type
_entity.pdbx_description
1 polymer ?
#
loop_
_entity_poly.entity_id
_entity_poly.type
_entity_poly.pdbx_seq_one_letter_code
_entity_poly.pdbx_strand_id
1 'polypeptide(L)' 'PVNLAGVPALSLPGGLSEENNLPVGIQFTAPAREDARLYRVGAALEELLTAKWGAPLYKSLPDTETLIRDFDFGGTK' A
#
# COMPACT_ATOMS: atom_id res chain seq x y z
N PRO A 1 -11.88 -16.77 0.60
CA PRO A 1 -10.84 -15.70 0.61
C PRO A 1 -9.44 -16.28 0.83
N VAL A 2 -8.36 -15.54 0.57
CA VAL A 2 -6.96 -16.07 0.49
C VAL A 2 -6.52 -16.87 1.71
N ASN A 3 -6.89 -16.43 2.92
CA ASN A 3 -6.58 -17.13 4.17
C ASN A 3 -7.16 -18.56 4.20
N LEU A 4 -8.40 -18.71 3.74
CA LEU A 4 -9.08 -20.01 3.68
C LEU A 4 -8.56 -20.89 2.54
N ALA A 5 -8.05 -20.27 1.47
CA ALA A 5 -7.51 -20.97 0.32
C ALA A 5 -6.02 -21.36 0.48
N GLY A 6 -5.32 -20.81 1.48
CA GLY A 6 -3.89 -21.07 1.69
C GLY A 6 -3.01 -20.59 0.53
N VAL A 7 -3.44 -19.54 -0.16
CA VAL A 7 -2.75 -19.00 -1.35
C VAL A 7 -1.98 -17.72 -1.03
N PRO A 8 -0.84 -17.48 -1.70
CA PRO A 8 -0.06 -16.26 -1.48
C PRO A 8 -0.83 -15.02 -1.94
N ALA A 9 -0.67 -13.94 -1.17
CA ALA A 9 -1.33 -12.67 -1.37
C ALA A 9 -0.43 -11.52 -0.91
N LEU A 10 -0.44 -10.40 -1.65
CA LEU A 10 0.37 -9.21 -1.37
C LEU A 10 -0.48 -7.97 -1.63
N SER A 11 -0.43 -6.99 -0.74
CA SER A 11 -1.02 -5.67 -0.94
C SER A 11 0.10 -4.64 -1.08
N LEU A 12 0.03 -3.80 -2.11
CA LEU A 12 0.99 -2.74 -2.38
C LEU A 12 0.30 -1.37 -2.45
N PRO A 13 0.99 -0.26 -2.12
CA PRO A 13 0.43 1.07 -2.25
C PRO A 13 -0.05 1.36 -3.69
N GLY A 14 -1.32 1.72 -3.85
CA GLY A 14 -1.95 2.09 -5.12
C GLY A 14 -2.09 3.61 -5.33
N GLY A 15 -1.74 4.41 -4.33
CA GLY A 15 -1.88 5.87 -4.33
C GLY A 15 -2.78 6.34 -3.20
N LEU A 16 -3.39 7.51 -3.39
CA LEU A 16 -4.34 8.11 -2.46
C LEU A 16 -5.73 8.12 -3.11
N SER A 17 -6.78 7.89 -2.31
CA SER A 17 -8.17 8.04 -2.76
C SER A 17 -8.48 9.49 -3.09
N GLU A 18 -9.20 9.74 -4.18
CA GLU A 18 -9.66 11.08 -4.55
C GLU A 18 -10.68 11.66 -3.55
N GLU A 19 -11.42 10.80 -2.85
CA GLU A 19 -12.50 11.21 -1.93
C GLU A 19 -11.96 11.82 -0.63
N ASN A 20 -10.93 11.21 -0.03
CA ASN A 20 -10.48 11.53 1.31
C ASN A 20 -8.95 11.56 1.47
N ASN A 21 -8.22 11.43 0.36
CA ASN A 21 -6.76 11.46 0.33
C ASN A 21 -6.07 10.41 1.24
N LEU A 22 -6.78 9.33 1.59
CA LEU A 22 -6.22 8.23 2.37
C LEU A 22 -5.52 7.20 1.46
N PRO A 23 -4.48 6.50 1.96
CA PRO A 23 -3.80 5.46 1.20
C PRO A 23 -4.73 4.32 0.78
N VAL A 24 -4.64 3.94 -0.50
CA VAL A 24 -5.33 2.76 -1.04
C VAL A 24 -4.32 1.67 -1.40
N GLY A 25 -4.72 0.40 -1.27
CA GLY A 25 -3.90 -0.75 -1.61
C GLY A 25 -4.39 -1.48 -2.86
N ILE A 26 -3.46 -1.99 -3.68
CA ILE A 26 -3.74 -2.93 -4.76
C ILE A 26 -3.42 -4.33 -4.26
N GLN A 27 -4.44 -5.19 -4.24
CA GLN A 27 -4.33 -6.56 -3.78
C GLN A 27 -4.04 -7.51 -4.95
N PHE A 28 -2.92 -8.23 -4.87
CA PHE A 28 -2.64 -9.36 -5.75
C PHE A 28 -2.79 -10.68 -5.00
N THR A 29 -3.17 -11.71 -5.74
CA THR A 29 -3.20 -13.10 -5.28
C THR A 29 -2.60 -13.97 -6.39
N ALA A 30 -1.96 -15.07 -6.00
CA ALA A 30 -1.41 -16.03 -6.96
C ALA A 30 -1.81 -17.45 -6.57
N PRO A 31 -1.70 -18.45 -7.47
CA PRO A 31 -1.91 -19.85 -7.11
C PRO A 31 -1.00 -20.32 -5.97
N ALA A 32 -1.33 -21.45 -5.36
CA ALA A 32 -0.50 -22.02 -4.30
C ALA A 32 0.95 -22.20 -4.76
N ARG A 33 1.91 -21.74 -3.93
CA ARG A 33 3.37 -21.79 -4.16
C ARG A 33 3.89 -20.92 -5.31
N GLU A 34 3.09 -19.96 -5.80
CA GLU A 34 3.49 -19.00 -6.84
C GLU A 34 3.97 -17.65 -6.27
N ASP A 35 4.63 -17.67 -5.10
CA ASP A 35 5.17 -16.48 -4.42
C ASP A 35 6.13 -15.69 -5.31
N ALA A 36 6.99 -16.37 -6.06
CA ALA A 36 7.93 -15.73 -6.99
C ALA A 36 7.21 -14.99 -8.13
N ARG A 37 6.04 -15.47 -8.58
CA ARG A 37 5.21 -14.74 -9.55
C ARG A 37 4.59 -13.51 -8.91
N LEU A 38 4.10 -13.64 -7.67
CA LEU A 38 3.52 -12.55 -6.91
C LEU A 38 4.53 -11.40 -6.69
N TYR A 39 5.76 -11.72 -6.29
CA TYR A 39 6.84 -10.73 -6.15
C TYR A 39 7.21 -10.06 -7.48
N ARG A 40 7.27 -10.80 -8.59
CA ARG A 40 7.58 -10.22 -9.91
C ARG A 40 6.53 -9.20 -10.35
N VAL A 41 5.25 -9.54 -10.21
CA VAL A 41 4.15 -8.63 -10.55
C VAL A 41 4.13 -7.43 -9.60
N GLY A 42 4.38 -7.66 -8.31
CA GLY A 42 4.47 -6.61 -7.31
C GLY A 42 5.58 -5.60 -7.59
N ALA A 43 6.79 -6.09 -7.89
CA ALA A 43 7.94 -5.25 -8.25
C ALA A 43 7.66 -4.42 -9.52
N ALA A 44 7.04 -5.02 -10.54
CA ALA A 44 6.67 -4.30 -11.76
C ALA A 44 5.66 -3.18 -11.47
N LEU A 45 4.67 -3.41 -10.60
CA LEU A 45 3.73 -2.37 -10.20
C LEU A 45 4.45 -1.23 -9.46
N GLU A 46 5.32 -1.57 -8.49
CA GLU A 46 6.06 -0.57 -7.72
C GLU A 46 6.98 0.30 -8.61
N GLU A 47 7.65 -0.31 -9.60
CA GLU A 47 8.47 0.40 -10.58
C GLU A 47 7.64 1.39 -11.41
N LEU A 48 6.51 0.94 -11.96
CA LEU A 48 5.62 1.77 -12.77
C LEU A 48 5.04 2.95 -11.98
N LEU A 49 4.63 2.70 -10.72
CA LEU A 49 4.08 3.74 -9.86
C LEU A 49 5.16 4.72 -9.39
N THR A 50 6.36 4.24 -9.06
CA THR A 50 7.51 5.09 -8.75
C THR A 50 7.88 5.98 -9.93
N ALA A 51 7.89 5.44 -11.15
CA ALA A 51 8.12 6.24 -12.36
C ALA A 51 7.02 7.29 -12.59
N LYS A 52 5.75 6.93 -12.34
CA LYS A 52 4.61 7.84 -12.45
C LYS A 52 4.66 8.99 -11.44
N TRP A 53 5.10 8.73 -10.21
CA TRP A 53 5.12 9.72 -9.12
C TRP A 53 6.48 10.41 -8.95
N GLY A 54 7.53 9.93 -9.63
CA GLY A 54 8.91 10.41 -9.50
C GLY A 54 9.67 9.88 -8.27
N ALA A 55 8.98 9.22 -7.35
CA ALA A 55 9.53 8.55 -6.16
C ALA A 55 8.51 7.55 -5.60
N PRO A 56 8.92 6.64 -4.69
CA PRO A 56 7.98 5.81 -3.94
C PRO A 56 6.99 6.66 -3.12
N LEU A 57 5.73 6.24 -3.02
CA LEU A 57 4.65 7.02 -2.38
C LEU A 57 5.00 7.50 -0.96
N TYR A 58 5.66 6.66 -0.16
CA TYR A 58 6.00 7.02 1.22
C TYR A 58 6.95 8.21 1.32
N LYS A 59 7.68 8.58 0.26
CA LYS A 59 8.53 9.78 0.24
C LYS A 59 7.74 11.08 0.15
N SER A 60 6.51 11.04 -0.34
CA SER A 60 5.60 12.18 -0.37
C SER A 60 4.68 12.24 0.86
N LEU A 61 4.72 11.23 1.73
CA LEU A 61 3.89 11.21 2.93
C LEU A 61 4.54 12.01 4.06
N PRO A 62 3.73 12.61 4.95
CA PRO A 62 4.26 13.30 6.12
C PRO A 62 4.98 12.33 7.05
N ASP A 63 5.90 12.88 7.84
CA ASP A 63 6.58 12.12 8.90
C ASP A 63 5.58 11.60 9.95
N THR A 64 5.80 10.36 10.41
CA THR A 64 4.86 9.68 11.31
C THR A 64 4.83 10.32 12.70
N GLU A 65 5.98 10.74 13.23
CA GLU A 65 6.03 11.40 14.55
C GLU A 65 5.30 12.73 14.53
N THR A 66 5.50 13.50 13.46
CA THR A 66 4.80 14.76 13.22
C THR A 66 3.29 14.55 13.12
N LEU A 67 2.84 13.56 12.33
CA LEU A 67 1.42 13.23 12.23
C LEU A 67 0.81 12.86 13.57
N ILE A 68 1.46 12.00 14.36
CA ILE A 68 0.95 11.58 15.67
C ILE A 68 0.86 12.77 16.64
N ARG A 69 1.88 13.63 16.65
CA ARG A 69 1.91 14.82 17.52
C ARG A 69 0.78 15.77 17.20
N ASP A 70 0.49 15.94 15.92
CA ASP A 70 -0.47 16.94 15.43
C ASP A 70 -1.87 16.33 15.24
N PHE A 71 -2.05 15.03 15.51
CA PHE A 71 -3.33 14.32 15.38
C PHE A 71 -4.29 14.72 16.50
N ASP A 72 -5.43 15.28 16.13
CA ASP A 72 -6.54 15.51 17.06
C ASP A 72 -7.29 14.19 17.31
N PHE A 73 -7.05 13.60 18.47
CA PHE A 73 -7.74 12.37 18.91
C PHE A 73 -9.23 12.58 19.23
N GLY A 74 -9.78 13.78 19.05
CA GLY A 74 -11.18 14.08 19.32
C GLY A 74 -11.53 13.97 20.81
N GLY A 75 -10.52 14.05 21.68
CA GLY A 75 -10.72 14.08 23.12
C GLY A 75 -11.34 15.40 23.54
N THR A 76 -12.64 15.40 23.84
CA THR A 76 -13.18 16.39 24.77
C THR A 76 -12.31 16.39 26.02
N LYS A 77 -11.78 17.56 26.38
CA LYS A 77 -11.45 17.82 27.77
C LYS A 77 -12.63 17.45 28.68
#